data_AF-A0A7S1QW95-F1
#
_entry.id   AF-A0A7S1QW95-F1
#
_cell.length_a   1.000
_cell.length_b   1.000
_cell.length_c   1.000
_cell.angle_alpha   90.00
_cell.angle_beta   90.00
_cell.angle_gamma   90.00
#
_symmetry.space_group_name_H-M   'P 1'
#
loop_
_entity.id
_entity.type
_entity.pdbx_description
1 polymer ?
#
loop_
_entity_poly.entity_id
_entity_poly.type
_entity_poly.pdbx_seq_one_letter_code
_entity_poly.pdbx_strand_id
1 'polypeptide(L)'
;SSSLVSFDLVLNLPGDGVPGRASRRVSSKQVPIAHCRREGFMQHIVHSQAFENTSLIAAMLNAIWLGIDSDLNGKPLLESPPLFQVVEHVFVAVFTAEFVIRLVALDRIGAVLVDRWLLLDSVLVPMMILDSWVLSLLTLIMGYSVFAGLGVLSVVRILRMVRVVRVGRICRAIPELQTMIASMAAAVRSVMITALLLLVGTYACAVCIRQLSADSEFAGNAFPSVMSSVYILLIQSLFPDHGDLLIGLFEERWYCGVVYFVFLIFSSFMVVNMLIALLCDVVGKESQDQQSQQSIDNMTNQLKAILQSIDDHYDGVVSKAEFEKIMQHEAAVKLLQDVGVDVDALVDESDFIFSQKGK
;
A
#
# COMPACT_ATOMS: atom_id res chain seq x y z
N SER A 1 -46.89 -31.08 -9.05
CA SER A 1 -46.23 -30.16 -8.10
C SER A 1 -44.78 -30.05 -8.53
N SER A 2 -44.50 -29.02 -9.32
CA SER A 2 -43.21 -28.83 -10.00
C SER A 2 -42.26 -28.12 -9.06
N SER A 3 -41.18 -28.81 -8.66
CA SER A 3 -40.10 -28.26 -7.85
C SER A 3 -39.19 -27.39 -8.74
N LEU A 4 -39.45 -26.08 -8.70
CA LEU A 4 -38.76 -25.09 -9.52
C LEU A 4 -37.67 -24.36 -8.71
N VAL A 5 -36.44 -24.32 -9.24
CA VAL A 5 -35.26 -23.64 -8.63
C VAL A 5 -34.85 -22.46 -9.51
N SER A 6 -34.97 -21.22 -9.01
CA SER A 6 -34.69 -20.02 -9.81
C SER A 6 -33.30 -20.05 -10.40
N PHE A 7 -33.17 -19.60 -11.66
CA PHE A 7 -31.88 -19.48 -12.36
C PHE A 7 -30.82 -18.72 -11.55
N ASP A 8 -31.24 -17.73 -10.76
CA ASP A 8 -30.35 -16.99 -9.85
C ASP A 8 -29.77 -17.85 -8.73
N LEU A 9 -30.38 -18.99 -8.38
CA LEU A 9 -29.91 -19.90 -7.33
C LEU A 9 -28.86 -20.89 -7.87
N VAL A 10 -29.02 -21.40 -9.10
CA VAL A 10 -28.05 -22.32 -9.73
C VAL A 10 -26.74 -21.60 -10.07
N LEU A 11 -26.82 -20.33 -10.49
CA LEU A 11 -25.65 -19.46 -10.68
C LEU A 11 -25.07 -18.90 -9.37
N ASN A 12 -25.76 -19.05 -8.23
CA ASN A 12 -25.29 -18.67 -6.88
C ASN A 12 -25.01 -19.88 -5.97
N LEU A 13 -24.98 -21.11 -6.50
CA LEU A 13 -24.56 -22.26 -5.68
C LEU A 13 -23.08 -22.06 -5.31
N PRO A 14 -22.74 -22.05 -4.01
CA PRO A 14 -21.35 -22.00 -3.59
C PRO A 14 -20.72 -23.33 -4.00
N GLY A 15 -19.89 -23.31 -5.04
CA GLY A 15 -18.95 -24.39 -5.29
C GLY A 15 -18.00 -24.48 -4.11
N ASP A 16 -18.21 -25.44 -3.22
CA ASP A 16 -17.23 -25.82 -2.21
C ASP A 16 -16.09 -26.55 -2.92
N GLY A 17 -15.08 -25.79 -3.37
CA GLY A 17 -13.99 -26.38 -4.14
C GLY A 17 -12.93 -25.46 -4.74
N VAL A 18 -12.38 -24.53 -3.94
CA VAL A 18 -11.18 -23.66 -4.18
C VAL A 18 -11.48 -22.23 -4.71
N PRO A 19 -10.85 -21.17 -4.12
CA PRO A 19 -11.54 -19.90 -3.83
C PRO A 19 -11.22 -18.77 -4.82
N GLY A 20 -12.24 -18.02 -5.26
CA GLY A 20 -12.03 -16.91 -6.18
C GLY A 20 -13.22 -15.97 -6.40
N ARG A 21 -13.48 -15.09 -5.42
CA ARG A 21 -14.14 -13.77 -5.54
C ARG A 21 -15.54 -13.71 -6.19
N ALA A 22 -16.56 -14.03 -5.37
CA ALA A 22 -17.86 -13.39 -5.50
C ALA A 22 -17.81 -11.96 -4.94
N SER A 23 -18.32 -11.04 -5.77
CA SER A 23 -18.54 -9.63 -5.47
C SER A 23 -19.44 -9.46 -4.23
N ARG A 24 -18.83 -9.11 -3.09
CA ARG A 24 -19.56 -8.59 -1.93
C ARG A 24 -19.54 -7.08 -1.99
N ARG A 25 -20.74 -6.50 -2.05
CA ARG A 25 -21.02 -5.12 -1.67
C ARG A 25 -20.29 -4.81 -0.36
N VAL A 26 -19.68 -3.63 -0.34
CA VAL A 26 -19.00 -2.97 0.77
C VAL A 26 -19.71 -3.23 2.11
N SER A 27 -19.09 -4.04 2.98
CA SER A 27 -19.10 -3.88 4.44
C SER A 27 -18.10 -4.84 5.09
N SER A 28 -17.12 -4.28 5.79
CA SER A 28 -16.08 -4.91 6.62
C SER A 28 -15.03 -5.79 5.91
N LYS A 29 -13.80 -5.27 5.81
CA LYS A 29 -12.58 -6.06 5.61
C LYS A 29 -12.40 -7.00 6.80
N GLN A 30 -12.93 -8.22 6.75
CA GLN A 30 -12.54 -9.27 7.69
C GLN A 30 -11.19 -9.85 7.24
N VAL A 31 -10.15 -9.54 8.02
CA VAL A 31 -8.82 -10.15 7.96
C VAL A 31 -8.95 -11.67 8.16
N PRO A 32 -8.19 -12.55 7.46
CA PRO A 32 -8.33 -13.99 7.61
C PRO A 32 -7.98 -14.38 9.05
N ILE A 33 -8.93 -15.04 9.72
CA ILE A 33 -8.85 -15.49 11.12
C ILE A 33 -7.83 -16.63 11.20
N ALA A 34 -6.56 -16.29 11.39
CA ALA A 34 -5.54 -17.27 11.76
C ALA A 34 -5.57 -17.45 13.29
N HIS A 35 -6.19 -18.54 13.73
CA HIS A 35 -6.05 -19.13 15.07
C HIS A 35 -6.40 -18.19 16.23
N CYS A 36 -7.70 -18.06 16.54
CA CYS A 36 -8.21 -17.36 17.72
C CYS A 36 -8.73 -18.34 18.80
N ARG A 37 -8.42 -18.03 20.06
CA ARG A 37 -8.75 -18.73 21.29
C ARG A 37 -10.19 -18.37 21.52
N ARG A 38 -11.02 -19.40 21.73
CA ARG A 38 -12.45 -19.32 22.07
C ARG A 38 -12.84 -17.97 22.67
N GLU A 39 -13.60 -17.20 21.90
CA GLU A 39 -14.54 -16.15 22.31
C GLU A 39 -14.20 -15.42 23.62
N GLY A 40 -13.10 -14.67 23.63
CA GLY A 40 -12.74 -13.81 24.76
C GLY A 40 -13.42 -12.45 24.70
N PHE A 41 -13.82 -11.89 25.86
CA PHE A 41 -14.33 -10.51 25.97
C PHE A 41 -13.40 -9.47 25.29
N MET A 42 -12.08 -9.70 25.35
CA MET A 42 -11.08 -8.83 24.73
C MET A 42 -11.11 -8.88 23.19
N GLN A 43 -11.41 -10.02 22.58
CA GLN A 43 -11.60 -10.11 21.13
C GLN A 43 -12.84 -9.32 20.69
N HIS A 44 -13.93 -9.42 21.47
CA HIS A 44 -15.14 -8.66 21.19
C HIS A 44 -14.91 -7.14 21.25
N ILE A 45 -14.08 -6.67 22.20
CA ILE A 45 -13.68 -5.26 22.29
C ILE A 45 -12.87 -4.83 21.06
N VAL A 46 -11.86 -5.61 20.66
CA VAL A 46 -10.97 -5.24 19.55
C VAL A 46 -11.72 -5.19 18.22
N HIS A 47 -12.71 -6.05 18.01
CA HIS A 47 -13.55 -6.06 16.81
C HIS A 47 -14.69 -5.05 16.83
N SER A 48 -14.88 -4.30 17.92
CA SER A 48 -15.94 -3.30 17.99
C SER A 48 -15.60 -2.07 17.16
N GLN A 49 -16.58 -1.58 16.38
CA GLN A 49 -16.43 -0.36 15.59
C GLN A 49 -16.11 0.87 16.47
N ALA A 50 -16.59 0.88 17.71
CA ALA A 50 -16.30 1.93 18.68
C ALA A 50 -14.81 1.98 19.05
N PHE A 51 -14.16 0.83 19.22
CA PHE A 51 -12.72 0.75 19.51
C PHE A 51 -11.88 1.25 18.33
N GLU A 52 -12.21 0.82 17.10
CA GLU A 52 -11.54 1.31 15.89
C GLU A 52 -11.69 2.82 15.70
N ASN A 53 -12.91 3.34 15.85
CA ASN A 53 -13.17 4.78 15.73
C ASN A 53 -12.45 5.59 16.81
N THR A 54 -12.39 5.07 18.04
CA THR A 54 -11.68 5.74 19.15
C THR A 54 -10.18 5.82 18.89
N SER A 55 -9.58 4.72 18.44
CA SER A 55 -8.17 4.67 18.02
C SER A 55 -7.87 5.67 16.90
N LEU A 56 -8.77 5.75 15.91
CA LEU A 56 -8.64 6.69 14.80
C LEU A 56 -8.71 8.16 15.25
N ILE A 57 -9.70 8.49 16.10
CA ILE A 57 -9.84 9.84 16.64
C ILE A 57 -8.60 10.22 17.46
N ALA A 58 -8.09 9.29 18.28
CA ALA A 58 -6.84 9.51 19.03
C ALA A 58 -5.64 9.76 18.10
N ALA A 59 -5.52 9.01 17.00
CA ALA A 59 -4.48 9.23 15.99
C ALA A 59 -4.60 10.60 15.30
N MET A 60 -5.82 11.02 14.94
CA MET A 60 -6.07 12.35 14.35
C MET A 60 -5.73 13.49 15.31
N LEU A 61 -6.21 13.40 16.55
CA LEU A 61 -5.89 14.39 17.59
C LEU A 61 -4.39 14.46 17.86
N ASN A 62 -3.70 13.32 17.87
CA ASN A 62 -2.26 13.27 18.04
C ASN A 62 -1.49 13.88 16.86
N ALA A 63 -1.98 13.72 15.63
CA ALA A 63 -1.39 14.33 14.45
C ALA A 63 -1.51 15.87 14.48
N ILE A 64 -2.70 16.38 14.85
CA ILE A 64 -2.91 17.82 15.05
C ILE A 64 -2.00 18.34 16.17
N TRP A 65 -1.94 17.60 17.28
CA TRP A 65 -1.09 17.96 18.41
C TRP A 65 0.39 18.03 18.04
N LEU A 66 0.89 17.10 17.22
CA LEU A 66 2.27 17.10 16.74
C LEU A 66 2.60 18.37 15.93
N GLY A 67 1.65 18.87 15.14
CA GLY A 67 1.81 20.16 14.44
C GLY A 67 1.89 21.34 15.41
N ILE A 68 0.99 21.38 16.40
CA ILE A 68 0.97 22.43 17.43
C ILE A 68 2.25 22.42 18.27
N ASP A 69 2.73 21.24 18.68
CA ASP A 69 3.98 21.08 19.42
C ASP A 69 5.18 21.54 18.56
N SER A 70 5.20 21.20 17.28
CA SER A 70 6.27 21.64 16.37
C SER A 70 6.36 23.16 16.24
N ASP A 71 5.22 23.86 16.19
CA ASP A 71 5.19 25.33 15.99
C ASP A 71 5.38 26.11 17.30
N LEU A 72 4.77 25.65 18.39
CA LEU A 72 4.75 26.38 19.66
C LEU A 72 5.82 25.93 20.66
N ASN A 73 6.46 24.78 20.43
CA ASN A 73 7.40 24.19 21.35
C ASN A 73 8.71 23.75 20.67
N GLY A 74 9.66 24.68 20.57
CA GLY A 74 11.02 24.40 20.08
C GLY A 74 11.97 23.77 21.11
N LYS A 75 11.49 23.46 22.32
CA LYS A 75 12.30 23.01 23.46
C LYS A 75 12.21 21.49 23.67
N PRO A 76 13.18 20.86 24.35
CA PRO A 76 13.03 19.46 24.76
C PRO A 76 11.86 19.28 25.72
N LEU A 77 11.25 18.08 25.72
CA LEU A 77 10.05 17.76 26.52
C LEU A 77 10.19 18.15 27.99
N LEU A 78 11.36 17.88 28.59
CA LEU A 78 11.62 18.19 30.00
C LEU A 78 11.57 19.69 30.34
N GLU A 79 11.86 20.55 29.36
CA GLU A 79 11.84 22.02 29.49
C GLU A 79 10.56 22.65 28.91
N SER A 80 9.70 21.81 28.33
CA SER A 80 8.44 22.25 27.74
C SER A 80 7.44 22.63 28.85
N PRO A 81 6.48 23.54 28.58
CA PRO A 81 5.45 23.86 29.54
C PRO A 81 4.67 22.60 29.98
N PRO A 82 4.15 22.56 31.22
CA PRO A 82 3.56 21.35 31.80
C PRO A 82 2.38 20.81 30.97
N LEU A 83 1.63 21.69 30.30
CA LEU A 83 0.55 21.30 29.40
C LEU A 83 1.05 20.41 28.25
N PHE A 84 2.19 20.74 27.64
CA PHE A 84 2.74 19.97 26.52
C PHE A 84 3.22 18.59 26.97
N GLN A 85 3.82 18.51 28.16
CA GLN A 85 4.25 17.26 28.76
C GLN A 85 3.05 16.34 29.06
N VAL A 86 2.01 16.88 29.71
CA VAL A 86 0.81 16.11 30.08
C VAL A 86 0.13 15.54 28.85
N VAL A 87 -0.07 16.35 27.80
CA VAL A 87 -0.75 15.89 26.58
C VAL A 87 0.04 14.79 25.87
N GLU A 88 1.37 14.91 25.75
CA GLU A 88 2.19 13.87 25.13
C GLU A 88 2.12 12.55 25.95
N HIS A 89 2.18 12.64 27.28
CA HIS A 89 2.04 11.46 28.14
C HIS A 89 0.66 10.79 28.03
N VAL A 90 -0.41 11.58 27.89
CA VAL A 90 -1.76 11.04 27.66
C VAL A 90 -1.81 10.27 26.34
N PHE A 91 -1.26 10.82 25.25
CA PHE A 91 -1.25 10.11 23.97
C PHE A 91 -0.44 8.81 24.03
N VAL A 92 0.75 8.84 24.64
CA VAL A 92 1.56 7.63 24.83
C VAL A 92 0.78 6.59 25.63
N ALA A 93 0.15 6.97 26.74
CA ALA A 93 -0.64 6.06 27.56
C ALA A 93 -1.82 5.45 26.78
N VAL A 94 -2.57 6.25 26.02
CA VAL A 94 -3.70 5.78 25.20
C VAL A 94 -3.22 4.77 24.15
N PHE A 95 -2.14 5.07 23.42
CA PHE A 95 -1.64 4.16 22.38
C PHE A 95 -0.98 2.90 22.95
N THR A 96 -0.32 3.00 24.11
CA THR A 96 0.18 1.82 24.82
C THR A 96 -0.98 0.94 25.27
N ALA A 97 -2.05 1.51 25.84
CA ALA A 97 -3.22 0.75 26.23
C ALA A 97 -3.91 0.08 25.03
N GLU A 98 -4.12 0.82 23.94
CA GLU A 98 -4.69 0.28 22.69
C GLU A 98 -3.88 -0.92 22.18
N PHE A 99 -2.55 -0.78 22.11
CA PHE A 99 -1.66 -1.83 21.64
C PHE A 99 -1.65 -3.05 22.56
N VAL A 100 -1.64 -2.85 23.87
CA VAL A 100 -1.73 -3.95 24.85
C VAL A 100 -3.06 -4.69 24.71
N ILE A 101 -4.18 -3.99 24.54
CA ILE A 101 -5.49 -4.62 24.31
C ILE A 101 -5.45 -5.47 23.03
N ARG A 102 -4.87 -4.96 21.94
CA ARG A 102 -4.69 -5.72 20.69
C ARG A 102 -3.78 -6.93 20.87
N LEU A 103 -2.69 -6.81 21.62
CA LEU A 103 -1.77 -7.92 21.89
C LEU A 103 -2.42 -9.04 22.72
N VAL A 104 -3.18 -8.68 23.76
CA VAL A 104 -3.83 -9.67 24.64
C VAL A 104 -4.96 -10.40 23.92
N ALA A 105 -5.58 -9.79 22.91
CA ALA A 105 -6.59 -10.44 22.08
C ALA A 105 -6.01 -11.51 21.13
N LEU A 106 -4.68 -11.57 20.94
CA LEU A 106 -4.02 -12.55 20.07
C LEU A 106 -3.74 -13.86 20.79
N ASP A 107 -3.83 -14.96 20.06
CA ASP A 107 -3.52 -16.29 20.58
C ASP A 107 -2.03 -16.60 20.66
N ARG A 108 -1.29 -16.12 19.66
CA ARG A 108 0.13 -16.40 19.50
C ARG A 108 0.81 -15.10 19.13
N ILE A 109 1.92 -14.82 19.81
CA ILE A 109 2.79 -13.66 19.51
C ILE A 109 3.28 -13.70 18.05
N GLY A 110 3.42 -14.88 17.46
CA GLY A 110 3.76 -15.05 16.04
C GLY A 110 2.76 -14.45 15.06
N ALA A 111 1.49 -14.24 15.46
CA ALA A 111 0.49 -13.59 14.62
C ALA A 111 0.80 -12.10 14.38
N VAL A 112 1.58 -11.46 15.26
CA VAL A 112 2.07 -10.08 15.09
C VAL A 112 2.92 -9.94 13.83
N LEU A 113 3.70 -10.97 13.48
CA LEU A 113 4.58 -10.95 12.30
C LEU A 113 3.81 -11.10 10.98
N VAL A 114 2.58 -11.60 11.03
CA VAL A 114 1.73 -11.81 9.85
C VAL A 114 0.91 -10.56 9.54
N ASP A 115 0.36 -9.88 10.56
CA ASP A 115 -0.36 -8.63 10.39
C ASP A 115 0.62 -7.45 10.30
N ARG A 116 0.79 -6.90 9.08
CA ARG A 116 1.67 -5.76 8.78
C ARG A 116 1.39 -4.52 9.64
N TRP A 117 0.13 -4.27 9.99
CA TRP A 117 -0.23 -3.07 10.78
C TRP A 117 0.06 -3.27 12.27
N LEU A 118 -0.19 -4.47 12.77
CA LEU A 118 0.14 -4.84 14.13
C LEU A 118 1.67 -4.94 14.34
N LEU A 119 2.41 -5.40 13.32
CA LEU A 119 3.87 -5.37 13.29
C LEU A 119 4.40 -3.93 13.39
N LEU A 120 3.83 -3.01 12.61
CA LEU A 120 4.18 -1.59 12.68
C LEU A 120 3.93 -1.05 14.10
N ASP A 121 2.76 -1.31 14.68
CA ASP A 121 2.42 -0.88 16.04
C ASP A 121 3.36 -1.49 17.09
N SER A 122 3.82 -2.73 16.89
CA SER A 122 4.76 -3.41 17.79
C SER A 122 6.16 -2.79 17.84
N VAL A 123 6.53 -2.04 16.80
CA VAL A 123 7.80 -1.28 16.77
C VAL A 123 7.57 0.16 17.23
N LEU A 124 6.47 0.79 16.79
CA LEU A 124 6.19 2.19 17.08
C LEU A 124 5.89 2.45 18.56
N VAL A 125 5.05 1.64 19.20
CA VAL A 125 4.64 1.88 20.59
C VAL A 125 5.81 1.79 21.58
N PRO A 126 6.70 0.77 21.51
CA PRO A 126 7.90 0.75 22.34
C PRO A 126 8.83 1.92 22.07
N MET A 127 8.99 2.35 20.81
CA MET A 127 9.77 3.56 20.49
C MET A 127 9.17 4.82 21.12
N MET A 128 7.85 4.96 21.15
CA MET A 128 7.17 6.09 21.80
C MET A 128 7.39 6.10 23.32
N ILE A 129 7.33 4.93 23.96
CA ILE A 129 7.62 4.77 25.39
C ILE A 129 9.09 5.11 25.67
N LEU A 130 9.99 4.64 24.82
CA LEU A 130 11.42 4.92 24.94
C LEU A 130 11.70 6.42 24.86
N ASP A 131 11.14 7.09 23.85
CA ASP A 131 11.34 8.52 23.62
C ASP A 131 10.68 9.39 24.71
N SER A 132 9.50 9.02 25.20
CA SER A 132 8.76 9.88 26.14
C SER A 132 9.07 9.60 27.61
N TRP A 133 9.20 8.33 28.01
CA TRP A 133 9.35 7.93 29.41
C TRP A 133 10.78 7.56 29.75
N VAL A 134 11.40 6.68 28.95
CA VAL A 134 12.76 6.19 29.23
C VAL A 134 13.77 7.32 29.11
N LEU A 135 13.70 8.10 28.04
CA LEU A 135 14.61 9.22 27.82
C LEU A 135 14.43 10.31 28.89
N SER A 136 13.19 10.68 29.20
CA SER A 136 12.90 11.68 30.25
C SER A 136 13.45 11.23 31.61
N LEU A 137 13.23 9.96 31.98
CA LEU A 137 13.78 9.39 33.23
C LEU A 137 15.32 9.39 33.22
N LEU A 138 15.93 8.99 32.11
CA LEU A 138 17.38 8.89 32.01
C LEU A 138 18.05 10.28 32.05
N THR A 139 17.43 11.29 31.44
CA THR A 139 17.89 12.69 31.56
C THR A 139 17.75 13.25 32.98
N LEU A 140 16.73 12.84 33.73
CA LEU A 140 16.55 13.22 35.13
C LEU A 140 17.64 12.62 36.03
N ILE A 141 18.00 11.35 35.82
CA ILE A 141 18.98 10.63 36.65
C ILE A 141 20.42 11.06 36.33
N MET A 142 20.77 11.13 35.03
CA MET A 142 22.15 11.34 34.58
C MET A 142 22.49 12.84 34.39
N GLY A 143 21.48 13.71 34.36
CA GLY A 143 21.64 15.13 34.08
C GLY A 143 21.82 15.44 32.58
N TYR A 144 21.37 16.62 32.18
CA TYR A 144 21.39 17.08 30.78
C TYR A 144 22.80 17.18 30.18
N SER A 145 23.80 17.58 30.97
CA SER A 145 25.18 17.79 30.52
C SER A 145 25.86 16.50 30.05
N VAL A 146 25.59 15.37 30.71
CA VAL A 146 26.12 14.06 30.32
C VAL A 146 25.53 13.61 28.99
N PHE A 147 24.23 13.85 28.79
CA PHE A 147 23.53 13.56 27.54
C PHE A 147 24.03 14.38 26.35
N ALA A 148 24.36 15.64 26.59
CA ALA A 148 24.96 16.51 25.58
C ALA A 148 26.37 16.03 25.19
N GLY A 149 27.20 15.64 26.16
CA GLY A 149 28.57 15.17 25.92
C GLY A 149 28.67 13.84 25.17
N LEU A 150 27.68 12.95 25.33
CA LEU A 150 27.63 11.65 24.65
C LEU A 150 27.02 11.70 23.24
N GLY A 151 26.62 12.87 22.74
CA GLY A 151 25.95 13.02 21.44
C GLY A 151 24.54 12.42 21.39
N VAL A 152 23.98 12.03 22.53
CA VAL A 152 22.67 11.38 22.64
C VAL A 152 21.55 12.34 22.20
N LEU A 153 21.74 13.64 22.33
CA LEU A 153 20.81 14.66 21.83
C LEU A 153 20.55 14.57 20.32
N SER A 154 21.53 14.11 19.53
CA SER A 154 21.36 13.87 18.08
C SER A 154 20.45 12.67 17.82
N VAL A 155 20.60 11.60 18.61
CA VAL A 155 19.75 10.41 18.54
C VAL A 155 18.32 10.75 18.96
N VAL A 156 18.16 11.53 20.04
CA VAL A 156 16.85 12.05 20.48
C VAL A 156 16.16 12.85 19.36
N ARG A 157 16.92 13.66 18.61
CA ARG A 157 16.36 14.42 17.48
C ARG A 157 15.82 13.49 16.38
N ILE A 158 16.49 12.37 16.10
CA ILE A 158 16.02 11.37 15.14
C ILE A 158 14.80 10.62 15.69
N LEU A 159 14.81 10.22 16.96
CA LEU A 159 13.68 9.55 17.62
C LEU A 159 12.41 10.42 17.61
N ARG A 160 12.54 11.74 17.75
CA ARG A 160 11.41 12.66 17.60
C ARG A 160 10.78 12.61 16.21
N MET A 161 11.55 12.37 15.16
CA MET A 161 10.99 12.23 13.80
C MET A 161 10.18 10.94 13.63
N VAL A 162 10.44 9.90 14.43
CA VAL A 162 9.62 8.67 14.45
C VAL A 162 8.18 8.97 14.89
N ARG A 163 7.94 10.06 15.62
CA ARG A 163 6.59 10.55 15.95
C ARG A 163 5.78 11.01 14.73
N VAL A 164 6.40 11.24 13.57
CA VAL A 164 5.67 11.50 12.33
C VAL A 164 5.10 10.19 11.78
N VAL A 165 5.78 9.06 12.00
CA VAL A 165 5.37 7.74 11.49
C VAL A 165 4.05 7.28 12.11
N ARG A 166 3.73 7.66 13.36
CA ARG A 166 2.42 7.37 13.99
C ARG A 166 1.25 8.04 13.28
N VAL A 167 1.45 9.15 12.54
CA VAL A 167 0.41 9.74 11.68
C VAL A 167 0.02 8.77 10.56
N GLY A 168 0.94 7.91 10.14
CA GLY A 168 0.68 6.83 9.18
C GLY A 168 -0.36 5.81 9.65
N ARG A 169 -0.75 5.80 10.94
CA ARG A 169 -1.89 5.00 11.43
C ARG A 169 -3.22 5.42 10.82
N ILE A 170 -3.36 6.69 10.41
CA ILE A 170 -4.55 7.17 9.69
C ILE A 170 -4.71 6.41 8.36
N CYS A 171 -3.59 6.05 7.72
CA CYS A 171 -3.58 5.22 6.51
C CYS A 171 -4.18 3.82 6.72
N ARG A 172 -4.19 3.31 7.96
CA ARG A 172 -4.86 2.03 8.28
C ARG A 172 -6.39 2.15 8.21
N ALA A 173 -6.95 3.30 8.58
CA ALA A 173 -8.39 3.45 8.69
C ALA A 173 -9.09 3.72 7.36
N ILE A 174 -8.38 4.33 6.41
CA ILE A 174 -8.93 4.72 5.10
C ILE A 174 -8.55 3.65 4.07
N PRO A 175 -9.46 2.73 3.69
CA PRO A 175 -9.15 1.65 2.77
C PRO A 175 -8.73 2.17 1.38
N GLU A 176 -9.26 3.31 0.95
CA GLU A 176 -8.91 3.98 -0.30
C GLU A 176 -7.44 4.42 -0.31
N LEU A 177 -6.95 4.94 0.81
CA LEU A 177 -5.56 5.37 0.96
C LEU A 177 -4.61 4.16 0.92
N GLN A 178 -5.01 3.02 1.49
CA GLN A 178 -4.22 1.79 1.38
C GLN A 178 -4.09 1.32 -0.07
N THR A 179 -5.19 1.38 -0.83
CA THR A 179 -5.17 0.99 -2.24
C THR A 179 -4.29 1.93 -3.08
N MET A 180 -4.32 3.23 -2.80
CA MET A 180 -3.44 4.21 -3.44
C MET A 180 -1.96 3.99 -3.09
N ILE A 181 -1.65 3.77 -1.81
CA ILE A 181 -0.26 3.50 -1.40
C ILE A 181 0.24 2.19 -2.01
N ALA A 182 -0.61 1.16 -2.07
CA ALA A 182 -0.25 -0.12 -2.68
C ALA A 182 -0.02 0.01 -4.20
N SER A 183 -0.85 0.79 -4.91
CA SER A 183 -0.66 1.03 -6.35
C SER A 183 0.60 1.83 -6.63
N MET A 184 0.89 2.85 -5.82
CA MET A 184 2.14 3.61 -5.88
C MET A 184 3.35 2.71 -5.60
N ALA A 185 3.30 1.89 -4.54
CA ALA A 185 4.37 0.95 -4.21
C ALA A 185 4.64 -0.07 -5.34
N ALA A 186 3.59 -0.50 -6.05
CA ALA A 186 3.76 -1.36 -7.22
C ALA A 186 4.45 -0.64 -8.40
N ALA A 187 4.19 0.66 -8.59
CA ALA A 187 4.84 1.49 -9.61
C ALA A 187 6.30 1.82 -9.29
N VAL A 188 6.68 1.86 -8.00
CA VAL A 188 8.06 2.17 -7.57
C VAL A 188 9.08 1.26 -8.25
N ARG A 189 8.79 -0.03 -8.46
CA ARG A 189 9.74 -0.95 -9.11
C ARG A 189 10.17 -0.47 -10.51
N SER A 190 9.22 -0.03 -11.31
CA SER A 190 9.45 0.44 -12.68
C SER A 190 10.20 1.78 -12.70
N VAL A 191 9.79 2.69 -11.81
CA VAL A 191 10.45 3.99 -11.62
C VAL A 191 11.89 3.83 -11.11
N MET A 192 12.15 2.88 -10.22
CA MET A 192 13.50 2.65 -9.67
C MET A 192 14.50 2.20 -10.75
N ILE A 193 14.09 1.39 -11.73
CA ILE A 193 14.97 0.93 -12.81
C ILE A 193 15.33 2.10 -13.74
N THR A 194 14.34 2.91 -14.12
CA THR A 194 14.55 4.09 -14.98
C THR A 194 15.36 5.17 -14.26
N ALA A 195 15.11 5.39 -12.97
CA ALA A 195 15.92 6.28 -12.13
C ALA A 195 17.37 5.80 -11.99
N LEU A 196 17.60 4.49 -11.85
CA LEU A 196 18.96 3.92 -11.82
C LEU A 196 19.69 4.14 -13.15
N LEU A 197 19.00 3.94 -14.28
CA LEU A 197 19.57 4.21 -15.61
C LEU A 197 19.93 5.69 -15.79
N LEU A 198 19.05 6.59 -15.33
CA LEU A 198 19.33 8.04 -15.30
C LEU A 198 20.54 8.37 -14.41
N LEU A 199 20.65 7.75 -13.22
CA LEU A 199 21.77 7.97 -12.30
C LEU A 199 23.10 7.53 -12.92
N VAL A 200 23.14 6.36 -13.56
CA VAL A 200 24.34 5.84 -14.23
C VAL A 200 24.74 6.75 -15.40
N GLY A 201 23.79 7.18 -16.23
CA GLY A 201 24.06 8.12 -17.32
C GLY A 201 24.56 9.48 -16.81
N THR A 202 23.92 10.01 -15.76
CA THR A 202 24.33 11.27 -15.11
C THR A 202 25.73 11.16 -14.53
N TYR A 203 26.07 10.03 -13.90
CA TYR A 203 27.42 9.79 -13.37
C TYR A 203 28.48 9.77 -14.49
N ALA A 204 28.20 9.10 -15.61
CA ALA A 204 29.12 9.08 -16.75
C ALA A 204 29.35 10.50 -17.31
N CYS A 205 28.27 11.26 -17.53
CA CYS A 205 28.36 12.65 -17.99
C CYS A 205 29.07 13.56 -16.97
N ALA A 206 28.83 13.38 -15.67
CA ALA A 206 29.49 14.12 -14.61
C ALA A 206 31.01 13.90 -14.62
N VAL A 207 31.47 12.66 -14.81
CA VAL A 207 32.90 12.34 -14.94
C VAL A 207 33.48 12.99 -16.20
N CYS A 208 32.79 12.89 -17.34
CA CYS A 208 33.23 13.53 -18.58
C CYS A 208 33.36 15.05 -18.45
N ILE A 209 32.32 15.73 -17.97
CA ILE A 209 32.33 17.19 -17.79
C ILE A 209 33.38 17.60 -16.77
N ARG A 210 33.55 16.85 -15.66
CA ARG A 210 34.60 17.15 -14.68
C ARG A 210 36.00 17.06 -15.29
N GLN A 211 36.27 16.03 -16.08
CA GLN A 211 37.57 15.89 -16.75
C GLN A 211 37.80 17.00 -17.78
N LEU A 212 36.77 17.37 -18.55
CA LEU A 212 36.84 18.41 -19.56
C LEU A 212 36.94 19.83 -18.97
N SER A 213 36.46 20.02 -17.73
CA SER A 213 36.39 21.30 -17.05
C SER A 213 37.48 21.50 -15.98
N ALA A 214 38.43 20.56 -15.85
CA ALA A 214 39.44 20.58 -14.79
C ALA A 214 40.32 21.84 -14.81
N ASP A 215 40.62 22.37 -16.00
CA ASP A 215 41.51 23.51 -16.20
C ASP A 215 40.78 24.86 -16.43
N SER A 216 39.46 24.91 -16.26
CA SER A 216 38.64 26.13 -16.51
C SER A 216 38.33 26.88 -15.21
N GLU A 217 38.30 28.21 -15.26
CA GLU A 217 37.92 29.04 -14.11
C GLU A 217 36.42 28.97 -13.85
N PHE A 218 35.57 29.07 -14.88
CA PHE A 218 34.12 29.06 -14.68
C PHE A 218 33.60 27.62 -14.54
N ALA A 219 33.87 26.75 -15.51
CA ALA A 219 33.37 25.37 -15.49
C ALA A 219 34.05 24.50 -14.42
N GLY A 220 35.30 24.78 -14.03
CA GLY A 220 35.98 24.08 -12.94
C GLY A 220 35.40 24.43 -11.57
N ASN A 221 34.97 25.68 -11.37
CA ASN A 221 34.28 26.12 -10.15
C ASN A 221 32.83 25.63 -10.11
N ALA A 222 32.15 25.58 -11.26
CA ALA A 222 30.81 24.99 -11.36
C ALA A 222 30.84 23.48 -11.05
N PHE A 223 31.90 22.78 -11.45
CA PHE A 223 32.05 21.34 -11.28
C PHE A 223 33.32 20.99 -10.49
N PRO A 224 33.35 21.24 -9.16
CA PRO A 224 34.56 21.07 -8.37
C PRO A 224 34.89 19.60 -8.08
N SER A 225 33.86 18.76 -7.89
CA SER A 225 34.00 17.33 -7.62
C SER A 225 32.98 16.54 -8.45
N VAL A 226 33.27 15.26 -8.73
CA VAL A 226 32.34 14.39 -9.47
C VAL A 226 30.98 14.31 -8.77
N MET A 227 30.94 14.22 -7.44
CA MET A 227 29.68 14.16 -6.69
C MET A 227 28.89 15.48 -6.77
N SER A 228 29.59 16.62 -6.72
CA SER A 228 28.97 17.93 -6.95
C SER A 228 28.42 18.03 -8.38
N SER A 229 29.16 17.53 -9.37
CA SER A 229 28.69 17.47 -10.77
C SER A 229 27.46 16.59 -10.91
N VAL A 230 27.42 15.41 -10.29
CA VAL A 230 26.23 14.56 -10.29
C VAL A 230 25.05 15.29 -9.67
N TYR A 231 25.22 15.94 -8.52
CA TYR A 231 24.16 16.71 -7.86
C TYR A 231 23.62 17.84 -8.75
N ILE A 232 24.51 18.64 -9.35
CA ILE A 232 24.14 19.74 -10.23
C ILE A 232 23.42 19.22 -11.47
N LEU A 233 23.96 18.19 -12.13
CA LEU A 233 23.35 17.60 -13.32
C LEU A 233 22.01 16.93 -13.02
N LEU A 234 21.81 16.37 -11.82
CA LEU A 234 20.55 15.79 -11.38
C LEU A 234 19.51 16.88 -11.07
N ILE A 235 19.89 17.98 -10.43
CA ILE A 235 18.99 19.12 -10.28
C ILE A 235 18.60 19.68 -11.66
N GLN A 236 19.60 19.83 -12.53
CA GLN A 236 19.41 20.29 -13.90
C GLN A 236 18.69 19.28 -14.79
N SER A 237 18.51 18.01 -14.39
CA SER A 237 17.65 17.08 -15.12
C SER A 237 16.18 17.16 -14.71
N LEU A 238 15.92 17.62 -13.48
CA LEU A 238 14.58 17.70 -12.91
C LEU A 238 13.94 19.08 -13.12
N PHE A 239 14.74 20.14 -13.13
CA PHE A 239 14.27 21.52 -13.24
C PHE A 239 14.73 22.17 -14.55
N PRO A 240 13.85 22.86 -15.29
CA PRO A 240 14.12 23.41 -16.63
C PRO A 240 15.03 24.65 -16.66
N ASP A 241 15.71 25.00 -15.58
CA ASP A 241 16.51 26.22 -15.48
C ASP A 241 17.96 26.01 -15.94
N HIS A 242 18.12 25.79 -17.25
CA HIS A 242 19.38 25.39 -17.87
C HIS A 242 20.19 26.55 -18.46
N GLY A 243 19.59 27.75 -18.57
CA GLY A 243 20.08 28.82 -19.45
C GLY A 243 21.46 29.33 -19.06
N ASP A 244 21.62 29.76 -17.81
CA ASP A 244 22.83 30.45 -17.35
C ASP A 244 24.05 29.52 -17.34
N LEU A 245 23.87 28.27 -16.90
CA LEU A 245 24.94 27.28 -16.89
C LEU A 245 25.34 26.85 -18.30
N LEU A 246 24.36 26.66 -19.20
CA LEU A 246 24.61 26.30 -20.59
C LEU A 246 25.36 27.40 -21.33
N ILE A 247 24.90 28.65 -21.22
CA ILE A 247 25.54 29.81 -21.86
C ILE A 247 26.97 29.98 -21.33
N GLY A 248 27.15 29.98 -20.01
CA GLY A 248 28.49 30.11 -19.40
C GLY A 248 29.45 28.99 -19.81
N LEU A 249 28.95 27.76 -19.98
CA LEU A 249 29.77 26.65 -20.48
C LEU A 249 30.16 26.84 -21.95
N PHE A 250 29.25 27.33 -22.80
CA PHE A 250 29.56 27.60 -24.21
C PHE A 250 30.54 28.77 -24.40
N GLU A 251 30.41 29.82 -23.60
CA GLU A 251 31.27 31.01 -23.66
C GLU A 251 32.71 30.69 -23.27
N GLU A 252 32.93 29.85 -22.25
CA GLU A 252 34.28 29.48 -21.83
C GLU A 252 34.86 28.34 -22.69
N ARG A 253 34.11 27.24 -22.87
CA ARG A 253 34.56 26.03 -23.58
C ARG A 253 33.39 25.36 -24.31
N TRP A 254 33.25 25.67 -25.60
CA TRP A 254 32.16 25.15 -26.45
C TRP A 254 31.92 23.63 -26.33
N TYR A 255 32.97 22.81 -26.20
CA TYR A 255 32.83 21.36 -26.09
C TYR A 255 32.25 20.89 -24.75
N CYS A 256 32.51 21.60 -23.63
CA CYS A 256 31.83 21.34 -22.37
C CYS A 256 30.34 21.67 -22.50
N GLY A 257 30.03 22.78 -23.17
CA GLY A 257 28.66 23.16 -23.54
C GLY A 257 27.96 22.09 -24.39
N VAL A 258 28.65 21.53 -25.40
CA VAL A 258 28.10 20.45 -26.25
C VAL A 258 27.83 19.18 -25.45
N VAL A 259 28.75 18.73 -24.58
CA VAL A 259 28.54 17.54 -23.74
C VAL A 259 27.37 17.75 -22.78
N TYR A 260 27.28 18.93 -22.16
CA TYR A 260 26.16 19.29 -21.29
C TYR A 260 24.83 19.37 -22.07
N PHE A 261 24.83 19.92 -23.28
CA PHE A 261 23.65 19.98 -24.14
C PHE A 261 23.15 18.60 -24.55
N VAL A 262 24.05 17.69 -24.94
CA VAL A 262 23.71 16.29 -25.24
C VAL A 262 23.14 15.60 -24.01
N PHE A 263 23.71 15.85 -22.83
CA PHE A 263 23.16 15.35 -21.56
C PHE A 263 21.74 15.88 -21.30
N LEU A 264 21.46 17.16 -21.54
CA LEU A 264 20.12 17.73 -21.36
C LEU A 264 19.09 17.02 -22.24
N ILE A 265 19.42 16.76 -23.51
CA ILE A 265 18.53 16.01 -24.42
C ILE A 265 18.34 14.58 -23.92
N PHE A 266 19.43 13.87 -23.61
CA PHE A 266 19.40 12.50 -23.12
C PHE A 266 18.57 12.38 -21.85
N SER A 267 18.78 13.28 -20.89
CA SER A 267 18.09 13.30 -19.62
C SER A 267 16.61 13.64 -19.79
N SER A 268 16.27 14.61 -20.63
CA SER A 268 14.87 14.95 -20.93
C SER A 268 14.13 13.77 -21.57
N PHE A 269 14.79 13.09 -22.51
CA PHE A 269 14.25 11.87 -23.12
C PHE A 269 14.04 10.75 -22.10
N MET A 270 14.99 10.56 -21.18
CA MET A 270 14.88 9.58 -20.08
C MET A 270 13.70 9.88 -19.15
N VAL A 271 13.47 11.14 -18.78
CA VAL A 271 12.33 11.55 -17.94
C VAL A 271 11.01 11.31 -18.67
N VAL A 272 10.92 11.65 -19.96
CA VAL A 272 9.72 11.37 -20.77
C VAL A 272 9.47 9.88 -20.89
N ASN A 273 10.49 9.07 -21.11
CA ASN A 273 10.36 7.61 -21.18
C ASN A 273 9.94 7.00 -19.84
N MET A 274 10.39 7.56 -18.71
CA MET A 274 9.91 7.16 -17.38
C MET A 274 8.41 7.45 -17.22
N LEU A 275 7.95 8.64 -17.65
CA LEU A 275 6.52 8.99 -17.60
C LEU A 275 5.68 8.07 -18.49
N ILE A 276 6.15 7.76 -19.70
CA ILE A 276 5.48 6.82 -20.61
C ILE A 276 5.44 5.42 -19.98
N ALA A 277 6.54 4.94 -19.40
CA ALA A 277 6.58 3.64 -18.73
C ALA A 277 5.57 3.57 -17.58
N LEU A 278 5.50 4.61 -16.75
CA LEU A 278 4.51 4.71 -15.66
C LEU A 278 3.07 4.71 -16.19
N LEU A 279 2.78 5.48 -17.25
CA LEU A 279 1.46 5.51 -17.88
C LEU A 279 1.09 4.14 -18.46
N CYS A 280 2.02 3.48 -19.15
CA CYS A 280 1.83 2.13 -19.67
C CYS A 280 1.57 1.10 -18.54
N ASP A 281 2.27 1.21 -17.41
CA ASP A 281 2.05 0.32 -16.26
C ASP A 281 0.65 0.50 -15.63
N VAL A 282 0.12 1.73 -15.62
CA VAL A 282 -1.24 2.03 -15.13
C VAL A 282 -2.30 1.52 -16.12
N VAL A 283 -2.15 1.86 -17.40
CA VAL A 283 -3.07 1.44 -18.46
C VAL A 283 -3.06 -0.08 -18.64
N GLY A 284 -1.90 -0.71 -18.51
CA GLY A 284 -1.74 -2.16 -18.59
C GLY A 284 -2.55 -2.89 -17.52
N LYS A 285 -2.56 -2.39 -16.28
CA LYS A 285 -3.36 -2.98 -15.19
C LYS A 285 -4.85 -2.83 -15.44
N GLU A 286 -5.32 -1.66 -15.85
CA GLU A 286 -6.73 -1.46 -16.19
C GLU A 286 -7.18 -2.37 -17.35
N SER A 287 -6.31 -2.54 -18.36
CA SER A 287 -6.61 -3.42 -19.50
C SER A 287 -6.71 -4.90 -19.10
N GLN A 288 -5.86 -5.36 -18.19
CA GLN A 288 -5.85 -6.76 -17.74
C GLN A 288 -7.05 -7.06 -16.83
N ASP A 289 -7.42 -6.11 -15.97
CA ASP A 289 -8.62 -6.21 -15.13
C ASP A 289 -9.89 -6.20 -15.99
N GLN A 290 -9.96 -5.32 -17.01
CA GLN A 290 -11.06 -5.32 -17.97
C GLN A 290 -11.14 -6.61 -18.79
N GLN A 291 -10.01 -7.14 -19.27
CA GLN A 291 -10.00 -8.35 -20.08
C GLN A 291 -10.45 -9.58 -19.28
N SER A 292 -10.04 -9.64 -18.01
CA SER A 292 -10.45 -10.70 -17.08
C SER A 292 -11.94 -10.61 -16.74
N GLN A 293 -12.48 -9.38 -16.61
CA GLN A 293 -13.91 -9.19 -16.41
C GLN A 293 -14.72 -9.55 -17.67
N GLN A 294 -14.24 -9.15 -18.85
CA GLN A 294 -14.87 -9.46 -20.13
C GLN A 294 -14.89 -10.96 -20.44
N SER A 295 -13.85 -11.72 -20.08
CA SER A 295 -13.85 -13.17 -20.27
C SER A 295 -14.90 -13.84 -19.37
N ILE A 296 -15.02 -13.41 -18.11
CA ILE A 296 -16.05 -13.88 -17.18
C ILE A 296 -17.46 -13.54 -17.69
N ASP A 297 -17.67 -12.31 -18.18
CA ASP A 297 -18.96 -11.89 -18.73
C ASP A 297 -19.32 -12.68 -20.00
N ASN A 298 -18.34 -12.94 -20.87
CA ASN A 298 -18.54 -13.76 -22.08
C ASN A 298 -18.87 -15.22 -21.73
N MET A 299 -18.15 -15.82 -20.78
CA MET A 299 -18.44 -17.18 -20.29
C MET A 299 -19.82 -17.24 -19.66
N THR A 300 -20.20 -16.25 -18.85
CA THR A 300 -21.52 -16.16 -18.22
C THR A 300 -22.63 -16.03 -19.28
N ASN A 301 -22.42 -15.22 -20.32
CA ASN A 301 -23.38 -15.05 -21.40
C ASN A 301 -23.54 -16.31 -22.27
N GLN A 302 -22.43 -17.03 -22.55
CA GLN A 302 -22.47 -18.31 -23.25
C GLN A 302 -23.20 -19.38 -22.44
N LEU A 303 -22.93 -19.44 -21.12
CA LEU A 303 -23.63 -20.33 -20.21
C LEU A 303 -25.13 -20.00 -20.18
N LYS A 304 -25.50 -18.71 -20.07
CA LYS A 304 -26.89 -18.26 -20.13
C LYS A 304 -27.59 -18.66 -21.43
N ALA A 305 -26.92 -18.54 -22.57
CA ALA A 305 -27.48 -18.92 -23.87
C ALA A 305 -27.72 -20.43 -23.97
N ILE A 306 -26.80 -21.25 -23.47
CA ILE A 306 -26.97 -22.72 -23.44
C ILE A 306 -28.10 -23.10 -22.48
N LEU A 307 -28.16 -22.50 -21.29
CA LEU A 307 -29.23 -22.72 -20.33
C LEU A 307 -30.60 -22.33 -20.90
N GLN A 308 -30.70 -21.20 -21.60
CA GLN A 308 -31.94 -20.78 -22.28
C GLN A 308 -32.34 -21.70 -23.44
N SER A 309 -31.37 -22.35 -24.11
CA SER A 309 -31.68 -23.30 -25.19
C SER A 309 -32.22 -24.64 -24.70
N ILE A 310 -32.01 -24.96 -23.42
CA ILE A 310 -32.44 -26.21 -22.77
C ILE A 310 -33.69 -25.98 -21.89
N ASP A 311 -33.99 -24.71 -21.55
CA ASP A 311 -35.21 -24.29 -20.88
C ASP A 311 -36.41 -24.41 -21.84
N ASP A 312 -37.04 -25.59 -21.83
CA ASP A 312 -38.19 -25.91 -22.65
C ASP A 312 -39.46 -25.15 -22.19
N HIS A 313 -39.46 -24.64 -20.94
CA HIS A 313 -40.62 -24.03 -20.28
C HIS A 313 -40.60 -22.49 -20.27
N TYR A 314 -39.47 -21.86 -20.63
CA TYR A 314 -39.25 -20.41 -20.59
C TYR A 314 -39.62 -19.76 -19.25
N ASP A 315 -39.57 -20.53 -18.18
CA ASP A 315 -40.01 -20.10 -16.86
C ASP A 315 -38.87 -19.48 -16.05
N GLY A 316 -37.62 -19.58 -16.54
CA GLY A 316 -36.44 -19.01 -15.85
C GLY A 316 -36.13 -19.74 -14.55
N VAL A 317 -36.52 -21.02 -14.45
CA VAL A 317 -36.35 -21.91 -13.30
C VAL A 317 -35.91 -23.27 -13.84
N VAL A 318 -34.72 -23.78 -13.47
CA VAL A 318 -34.24 -25.06 -14.01
C VAL A 318 -34.96 -26.21 -13.32
N SER A 319 -35.67 -27.06 -14.07
CA SER A 319 -36.26 -28.29 -13.52
C SER A 319 -35.24 -29.44 -13.45
N LYS A 320 -35.52 -30.48 -12.65
CA LYS A 320 -34.61 -31.64 -12.52
C LYS A 320 -34.30 -32.30 -13.88
N ALA A 321 -35.31 -32.41 -14.76
CA ALA A 321 -35.13 -33.00 -16.08
C ALA A 321 -34.30 -32.12 -17.03
N GLU A 322 -34.44 -30.79 -16.93
CA GLU A 322 -33.59 -29.85 -17.68
C GLU A 322 -32.17 -29.82 -17.13
N PHE A 323 -32.01 -29.91 -15.81
CA PHE A 323 -30.70 -30.03 -15.16
C PHE A 323 -29.94 -31.28 -15.66
N GLU A 324 -30.59 -32.44 -15.71
CA GLU A 324 -29.99 -33.66 -16.27
C GLU A 324 -29.61 -33.49 -17.76
N LYS A 325 -30.42 -32.78 -18.55
CA LYS A 325 -30.07 -32.44 -19.96
C LYS A 325 -28.87 -31.49 -20.05
N ILE A 326 -28.76 -30.52 -19.16
CA ILE A 326 -27.62 -29.58 -19.10
C ILE A 326 -26.34 -30.35 -18.76
N MET A 327 -26.37 -31.27 -17.81
CA MET A 327 -25.22 -32.10 -17.42
C MET A 327 -24.79 -33.10 -18.50
N GLN A 328 -25.67 -33.43 -19.45
CA GLN A 328 -25.33 -34.27 -20.61
C GLN A 328 -24.74 -33.48 -21.78
N HIS A 329 -24.85 -32.15 -21.77
CA HIS A 329 -24.31 -31.30 -22.82
C HIS A 329 -22.83 -31.00 -22.58
N GLU A 330 -21.95 -31.62 -23.37
CA GLU A 330 -20.49 -31.54 -23.18
C GLU A 330 -19.96 -30.09 -23.13
N ALA A 331 -20.53 -29.18 -23.93
CA ALA A 331 -20.13 -27.77 -23.92
C ALA A 331 -20.58 -27.02 -22.65
N ALA A 332 -21.70 -27.41 -22.03
CA ALA A 332 -22.18 -26.79 -20.80
C ALA A 332 -21.33 -27.22 -19.61
N VAL A 333 -20.99 -28.52 -19.55
CA VAL A 333 -20.11 -29.10 -18.53
C VAL A 333 -18.71 -28.49 -18.58
N LYS A 334 -18.13 -28.32 -19.79
CA LYS A 334 -16.82 -27.65 -19.94
C LYS A 334 -16.85 -26.20 -19.46
N LEU A 335 -17.90 -25.44 -19.78
CA LEU A 335 -18.04 -24.05 -19.32
C LEU A 335 -18.24 -23.94 -17.81
N LEU A 336 -18.97 -24.87 -17.20
CA LEU A 336 -19.13 -24.93 -15.73
C LEU A 336 -17.80 -25.23 -15.04
N GLN A 337 -17.01 -26.16 -15.58
CA GLN A 337 -15.66 -26.46 -15.09
C GLN A 337 -14.70 -25.28 -15.26
N ASP A 338 -14.77 -24.56 -16.38
CA ASP A 338 -13.95 -23.37 -16.64
C ASP A 338 -14.25 -22.20 -15.68
N VAL A 339 -15.49 -22.12 -15.18
CA VAL A 339 -15.91 -21.15 -14.14
C VAL A 339 -15.52 -21.62 -12.72
N GLY A 340 -15.02 -22.85 -12.58
CA GLY A 340 -14.60 -23.42 -11.30
C GLY A 340 -15.74 -24.10 -10.52
N VAL A 341 -16.83 -24.46 -11.19
CA VAL A 341 -17.91 -25.26 -10.59
C VAL A 341 -17.51 -26.74 -10.66
N ASP A 342 -17.47 -27.40 -9.51
CA ASP A 342 -17.28 -28.85 -9.44
C ASP A 342 -18.57 -29.54 -9.88
N VAL A 343 -18.56 -30.01 -11.14
CA VAL A 343 -19.73 -30.61 -11.78
C VAL A 343 -20.10 -31.95 -11.13
N ASP A 344 -19.12 -32.72 -10.66
CA ASP A 344 -19.38 -34.02 -10.02
C ASP A 344 -20.08 -33.82 -8.67
N ALA A 345 -19.61 -32.87 -7.86
CA ALA A 345 -20.28 -32.49 -6.62
C ALA A 345 -21.68 -31.90 -6.85
N LEU A 346 -21.86 -31.13 -7.93
CA LEU A 346 -23.16 -30.54 -8.31
C LEU A 346 -24.19 -31.61 -8.68
N VAL A 347 -23.76 -32.69 -9.34
CA VAL A 347 -24.60 -33.83 -9.71
C VAL A 347 -24.98 -34.64 -8.47
N ASP A 348 -24.04 -34.89 -7.56
CA ASP A 348 -24.28 -35.60 -6.30
C ASP A 348 -25.29 -34.85 -5.39
N GLU A 349 -25.22 -33.52 -5.35
CA GLU A 349 -26.15 -32.69 -4.57
C GLU A 349 -27.47 -32.39 -5.30
N SER A 350 -27.59 -32.74 -6.58
CA SER A 350 -28.79 -32.40 -7.39
C SER A 350 -30.07 -33.02 -6.83
N ASP A 351 -30.02 -34.25 -6.34
CA ASP A 351 -31.16 -34.92 -5.69
C ASP A 351 -31.60 -34.22 -4.41
N PHE A 352 -30.66 -33.59 -3.68
CA PHE A 352 -30.96 -32.81 -2.49
C PHE A 352 -31.53 -31.42 -2.84
N ILE A 353 -30.92 -30.73 -3.81
CA ILE A 353 -31.35 -29.42 -4.31
C ILE A 353 -32.80 -29.45 -4.81
N PHE A 354 -33.16 -30.49 -5.56
CA PHE A 354 -34.50 -30.63 -6.13
C PHE A 354 -35.51 -31.34 -5.22
N SER A 355 -35.09 -31.95 -4.10
CA SER A 355 -35.99 -32.58 -3.13
C SER A 355 -36.46 -31.66 -2.00
N GLN A 356 -35.72 -30.59 -1.67
CA GLN A 356 -36.00 -29.75 -0.50
C GLN A 356 -37.24 -28.81 -0.58
N LYS A 357 -37.94 -28.71 -1.72
CA LYS A 357 -39.16 -27.88 -1.88
C LYS A 357 -40.43 -28.68 -2.17
N GLY A 358 -40.48 -29.93 -1.72
CA GLY A 358 -41.67 -30.78 -1.76
C GLY A 358 -42.60 -30.66 -0.54
N LYS A 359 -42.59 -29.52 0.19
CA LYS A 359 -43.59 -29.19 1.23
C LYS A 359 -44.18 -27.82 1.01
#